data_AF-A0A840P5E2-F1
#
_entry.id   AF-A0A840P5E2-F1
#
_cell.length_a   1.000
_cell.length_b   1.000
_cell.length_c   1.000
_cell.angle_alpha   90.00
_cell.angle_beta   90.00
_cell.angle_gamma   90.00
#
_symmetry.space_group_name_H-M   'P 1'
#
loop_
_entity.id
_entity.type
_entity.pdbx_description
1 polymer ?
#
loop_
_entity_poly.entity_id
_entity_poly.type
_entity_poly.pdbx_seq_one_letter_code
_entity_poly.pdbx_strand_id
1 'polypeptide(L)'
;MNTQTSPGPCAVRVVLPPHLRTLAQVGREVEVHVQGPPTQRTVLDALEARYPMLRGTIRDHTTLRRRAFIRFYACEQDLSHEPPDAPLPTEVATGTEPLLVVGAMAGG
;
A
#
# COMPACT_ATOMS: atom_id res chain seq x y z
N MET A 1 3.91 33.27 12.63
CA MET A 1 3.48 32.17 13.51
C MET A 1 2.45 31.40 12.72
N ASN A 2 2.93 30.57 11.79
CA ASN A 2 2.05 29.98 10.80
C ASN A 2 1.68 28.61 11.34
N THR A 3 0.42 28.50 11.72
CA THR A 3 -0.22 27.31 12.27
C THR A 3 0.18 26.10 11.46
N GLN A 4 0.92 25.21 12.11
CA GLN A 4 1.27 23.90 11.61
C GLN A 4 -0.03 23.10 11.54
N THR A 5 -0.72 23.15 10.40
CA THR A 5 -1.72 22.15 10.05
C THR A 5 -0.92 20.87 9.87
N SER A 6 -0.65 20.16 10.98
CA SER A 6 -0.15 18.79 10.90
C SER A 6 -1.11 18.06 9.97
N PRO A 7 -0.68 17.56 8.80
CA PRO A 7 -1.53 16.64 8.06
C PRO A 7 -1.78 15.50 9.03
N GLY A 8 -3.01 15.37 9.51
CA GLY A 8 -3.39 14.29 10.41
C GLY A 8 -3.01 12.95 9.77
N PRO A 9 -2.76 11.90 10.57
CA PRO A 9 -2.50 10.58 10.02
C PRO A 9 -3.61 10.21 9.04
N CYS A 10 -3.27 10.01 7.77
CA CYS A 10 -4.21 9.55 6.78
C CYS A 10 -4.37 8.04 6.96
N ALA A 11 -5.58 7.60 7.29
CA ALA A 11 -5.92 6.19 7.44
C ALA A 11 -6.25 5.62 6.07
N VAL A 12 -5.35 4.81 5.53
CA VAL A 12 -5.51 4.16 4.22
C VAL A 12 -5.90 2.71 4.44
N ARG A 13 -6.98 2.26 3.81
CA ARG A 13 -7.40 0.85 3.81
C ARG A 13 -6.70 0.13 2.67
N VAL A 14 -6.09 -1.02 2.94
CA VAL A 14 -5.37 -1.83 1.96
C VAL A 14 -5.99 -3.22 1.95
N VAL A 15 -6.55 -3.62 0.81
CA VAL A 15 -7.08 -4.97 0.58
C VAL A 15 -5.94 -5.86 0.10
N LEU A 16 -5.68 -6.92 0.85
CA LEU A 16 -4.61 -7.85 0.54
C LEU A 16 -5.16 -9.10 -0.18
N PRO A 17 -4.41 -9.66 -1.13
CA PRO A 17 -4.77 -10.90 -1.78
C PRO A 17 -4.62 -12.08 -0.80
N PRO A 18 -5.33 -13.20 -1.03
CA PRO A 18 -5.43 -14.30 -0.07
C PRO A 18 -4.06 -14.86 0.37
N HIS A 19 -3.07 -14.92 -0.52
CA HIS A 19 -1.72 -15.37 -0.17
C HIS A 19 -1.00 -14.44 0.82
N LEU A 20 -1.10 -13.12 0.63
CA LEU A 20 -0.51 -12.14 1.57
C LEU A 20 -1.28 -12.12 2.88
N ARG A 21 -2.61 -12.30 2.85
CA ARG A 21 -3.43 -12.38 4.06
C ARG A 21 -3.01 -13.53 4.98
N THR A 22 -2.79 -14.70 4.40
CA THR A 22 -2.28 -15.87 5.14
C THR A 22 -0.89 -15.62 5.70
N LEU A 23 -0.01 -14.96 4.95
CA LEU A 23 1.37 -14.71 5.35
C LEU A 23 1.48 -13.63 6.44
N ALA A 24 0.72 -12.54 6.34
CA ALA A 24 0.67 -11.50 7.36
C ALA A 24 -0.30 -11.83 8.52
N GLN A 25 -1.04 -12.93 8.43
CA GLN A 25 -2.09 -13.33 9.38
C GLN A 25 -3.14 -12.22 9.60
N VAL A 26 -3.57 -11.60 8.51
CA VAL A 26 -4.52 -10.47 8.52
C VAL A 26 -5.85 -10.80 7.85
N GLY A 27 -6.84 -9.94 8.14
CA GLY A 27 -8.16 -9.96 7.52
C GLY A 27 -8.13 -9.64 6.02
N ARG A 28 -9.30 -9.41 5.42
CA ARG A 28 -9.43 -9.07 3.99
C ARG A 28 -8.78 -7.74 3.64
N GLU A 29 -8.85 -6.81 4.57
CA GLU A 29 -8.30 -5.47 4.47
C GLU A 29 -7.58 -5.13 5.77
N VAL A 30 -6.59 -4.25 5.66
CA VAL A 30 -5.79 -3.73 6.77
C VAL A 30 -5.78 -2.22 6.69
N GLU A 31 -5.93 -1.57 7.82
CA GLU A 31 -5.80 -0.12 7.91
C GLU A 31 -4.37 0.24 8.27
N VAL A 32 -3.76 1.09 7.45
CA VAL A 32 -2.42 1.63 7.66
C VAL A 32 -2.48 3.14 7.78
N HIS A 33 -1.78 3.66 8.77
CA HIS A 33 -1.71 5.09 9.02
C HIS A 33 -0.45 5.65 8.38
N VAL A 34 -0.64 6.61 7.47
CA VAL A 34 0.45 7.23 6.73
C VAL A 34 0.61 8.66 7.19
N GLN A 35 1.85 9.04 7.52
CA GLN A 35 2.19 10.41 7.92
C GLN A 35 2.61 11.19 6.67
N GLY A 36 1.83 12.19 6.28
CA GLY A 36 2.09 13.01 5.08
C GLY A 36 1.34 12.52 3.83
N PRO A 37 1.78 12.90 2.62
CA PRO A 37 1.08 12.57 1.39
C PRO A 37 1.02 11.04 1.20
N PRO A 38 -0.18 10.45 1.10
CA PRO A 38 -0.33 9.02 0.87
C PRO A 38 0.07 8.73 -0.58
N THR A 39 1.26 8.15 -0.74
CA THR A 39 1.80 7.67 -2.01
C THR A 39 1.90 6.15 -1.93
N GLN A 40 2.07 5.48 -3.07
CA GLN A 40 2.32 4.05 -3.07
C GLN A 40 3.54 3.71 -2.19
N ARG A 41 4.59 4.53 -2.23
CA ARG A 41 5.79 4.35 -1.41
C ARG A 41 5.49 4.44 0.08
N THR A 42 4.78 5.48 0.53
CA THR A 42 4.53 5.71 1.96
C THR A 42 3.51 4.73 2.53
N VAL A 43 2.49 4.35 1.76
CA VAL A 43 1.56 3.28 2.15
C VAL A 43 2.28 1.95 2.32
N LEU A 44 3.15 1.60 1.36
CA LEU A 44 3.96 0.38 1.46
C LEU A 44 4.91 0.41 2.64
N ASP A 45 5.58 1.54 2.90
CA ASP A 45 6.48 1.69 4.04
C ASP A 45 5.72 1.52 5.38
N ALA A 46 4.55 2.16 5.53
CA ALA A 46 3.69 2.00 6.69
C ALA A 46 3.19 0.56 6.85
N LEU A 47 2.85 -0.11 5.74
CA LEU A 47 2.44 -1.52 5.74
C LEU A 47 3.60 -2.45 6.12
N GLU A 48 4.79 -2.24 5.57
CA GLU A 48 6.01 -3.01 5.86
C GLU A 48 6.48 -2.79 7.31
N ALA A 49 6.30 -1.59 7.86
CA ALA A 49 6.56 -1.30 9.27
C ALA A 49 5.58 -2.04 10.20
N ARG A 50 4.32 -2.18 9.79
CA ARG A 50 3.28 -2.91 10.53
C ARG A 50 3.43 -4.43 10.39
N TYR A 51 3.78 -4.89 9.20
CA TYR A 51 3.88 -6.29 8.81
C TYR A 51 5.24 -6.55 8.13
N PRO A 52 6.33 -6.63 8.92
CA PRO A 52 7.66 -6.89 8.37
C PRO A 52 7.76 -8.23 7.63
N MET A 53 6.82 -9.15 7.84
CA MET A 53 6.70 -10.41 7.08
C MET A 53 6.38 -10.20 5.60
N LEU A 54 5.69 -9.10 5.24
CA LEU A 54 5.40 -8.78 3.83
C LEU A 54 6.63 -8.19 3.11
N ARG A 55 7.63 -7.71 3.87
CA ARG A 55 8.88 -7.19 3.33
C ARG A 55 9.63 -8.32 2.61
N GLY A 56 9.98 -8.11 1.34
CA GLY A 56 10.55 -9.16 0.48
C GLY A 56 9.55 -9.77 -0.52
N THR A 57 8.24 -9.74 -0.23
CA THR A 57 7.22 -10.18 -1.19
C THR A 57 6.81 -9.06 -2.14
N ILE A 58 6.67 -7.84 -1.61
CA ILE A 58 6.27 -6.66 -2.39
C ILE A 58 7.48 -5.95 -3.00
N ARG A 59 8.49 -5.67 -2.18
CA ARG A 59 9.77 -5.12 -2.59
C ARG A 59 10.86 -6.14 -2.41
N ASP A 60 11.73 -6.25 -3.41
CA ASP A 60 12.93 -7.05 -3.29
C ASP A 60 13.84 -6.48 -2.20
N HIS A 61 14.26 -7.31 -1.24
CA HIS A 61 15.00 -6.88 -0.05
C HIS A 61 16.42 -6.37 -0.38
N THR A 62 16.95 -6.72 -1.56
CA THR A 62 18.32 -6.43 -1.97
C THR A 62 18.37 -5.26 -2.95
N THR A 63 17.39 -5.17 -3.86
CA THR A 63 17.35 -4.16 -4.92
C THR A 63 16.35 -3.04 -4.66
N LEU A 64 15.48 -3.18 -3.65
CA LEU A 64 14.33 -2.29 -3.37
C LEU A 64 13.41 -2.08 -4.58
N ARG A 65 13.58 -2.87 -5.64
CA ARG A 65 12.74 -2.81 -6.83
C ARG A 65 11.43 -3.52 -6.52
N ARG A 66 10.33 -2.88 -6.88
CA ARG A 66 9.00 -3.48 -6.86
C ARG A 66 9.02 -4.70 -7.79
N ARG A 67 8.69 -5.89 -7.28
CA ARG A 67 8.56 -7.07 -8.13
C ARG A 67 7.46 -6.81 -9.15
N ALA A 68 7.74 -7.07 -10.44
CA ALA A 68 6.82 -6.83 -11.55
C ALA A 68 5.48 -7.58 -11.45
N PHE A 69 5.36 -8.50 -10.49
CA PHE A 69 4.19 -9.33 -10.27
C PHE A 69 3.17 -8.72 -9.31
N ILE A 70 3.41 -7.57 -8.67
CA ILE A 70 2.40 -6.92 -7.82
C ILE A 70 1.77 -5.73 -8.53
N ARG A 71 0.45 -5.81 -8.73
CA ARG A 71 -0.40 -4.76 -9.27
C ARG A 71 -1.15 -4.05 -8.14
N PHE A 72 -1.37 -2.75 -8.31
CA PHE A 72 -2.15 -1.94 -7.38
C PHE A 72 -3.36 -1.39 -8.12
N TYR A 73 -4.53 -1.52 -7.50
CA TYR A 73 -5.76 -0.93 -7.99
C TYR A 73 -6.35 -0.04 -6.89
N ALA A 74 -6.86 1.12 -7.27
CA ALA A 74 -7.51 2.06 -6.36
C ALA A 74 -8.63 2.75 -7.13
N CYS A 75 -9.81 2.90 -6.54
CA CYS A 75 -10.92 3.58 -7.23
C CYS A 75 -11.18 3.00 -8.64
N GLU A 76 -11.10 1.67 -8.78
CA GLU A 76 -11.21 0.96 -10.06
C GLU A 76 -10.14 1.36 -11.13
N GLN A 77 -9.11 2.10 -10.74
CA GLN A 77 -8.00 2.52 -11.59
C GLN A 77 -6.75 1.65 -11.34
N ASP A 78 -6.05 1.30 -12.41
CA ASP A 78 -4.77 0.60 -12.34
C ASP A 78 -3.66 1.59 -12.00
N LEU A 79 -3.14 1.51 -10.78
CA LEU A 79 -1.98 2.28 -10.30
C LEU A 79 -0.67 1.49 -10.41
N SER A 80 -0.67 0.38 -11.13
CA SER A 80 0.53 -0.48 -11.27
C SER A 80 1.60 0.17 -12.14
N HIS A 81 1.18 1.03 -13.07
CA HIS A 81 2.05 1.79 -13.97
C HIS A 81 2.45 3.17 -13.42
N GLU A 82 1.76 3.62 -12.39
CA GLU A 82 2.04 4.90 -11.74
C GLU A 82 3.37 4.83 -10.96
N PRO A 83 4.13 5.95 -10.92
CA PRO A 83 5.36 5.99 -10.16
C PRO A 83 5.08 5.79 -8.66
N PRO A 84 6.02 5.21 -7.91
CA PRO A 84 5.83 4.93 -6.48
C PRO A 84 5.70 6.20 -5.63
N ASP A 85 6.19 7.32 -6.15
CA ASP A 85 6.11 8.65 -5.54
C ASP A 85 4.88 9.44 -6.02
N ALA A 86 4.04 8.87 -6.89
CA ALA A 86 2.77 9.48 -7.26
C ALA A 86 1.82 9.49 -6.06
N PRO A 87 1.12 10.61 -5.83
CA PRO A 87 0.06 10.68 -4.82
C PRO A 87 -1.07 9.72 -5.19
N LEU A 88 -1.58 9.01 -4.19
CA LEU A 88 -2.76 8.17 -4.34
C LEU A 88 -4.02 9.06 -4.52
N PRO A 89 -5.08 8.50 -5.14
CA PRO A 89 -6.37 9.16 -5.23
C PRO A 89 -6.87 9.61 -3.86
N THR A 90 -7.59 10.73 -3.82
CA THR A 90 -8.09 11.29 -2.56
C THR A 90 -9.00 10.30 -1.84
N GLU A 91 -9.77 9.47 -2.54
CA GLU A 91 -10.61 8.46 -1.91
C GLU A 91 -9.81 7.42 -1.10
N VAL A 92 -8.62 7.04 -1.58
CA VAL A 92 -7.72 6.14 -0.85
C VAL A 92 -7.04 6.88 0.29
N ALA A 93 -6.63 8.13 0.05
CA ALA A 93 -6.04 9.01 1.06
C ALA A 93 -6.96 9.23 2.27
N THR A 94 -8.26 9.35 2.04
CA THR A 94 -9.27 9.56 3.08
C THR A 94 -9.82 8.25 3.68
N GLY A 95 -9.39 7.09 3.16
CA GLY A 95 -9.91 5.78 3.58
C GLY A 95 -11.32 5.46 3.10
N THR A 96 -11.87 6.29 2.19
CA THR A 96 -13.16 6.07 1.54
C THR A 96 -13.13 4.80 0.69
N GLU A 97 -12.08 4.67 -0.12
CA GLU A 97 -11.84 3.54 -1.01
C GLU A 97 -10.60 2.75 -0.53
N PRO A 98 -10.64 1.41 -0.57
CA PRO A 98 -9.46 0.61 -0.27
C PRO A 98 -8.48 0.55 -1.46
N LEU A 99 -7.18 0.52 -1.17
CA LEU A 99 -6.13 0.15 -2.11
C LEU A 99 -6.10 -1.38 -2.27
N LEU A 100 -6.48 -1.91 -3.43
CA LEU A 100 -6.41 -3.32 -3.73
C LEU A 100 -5.02 -3.72 -4.20
N VAL A 101 -4.40 -4.65 -3.49
CA VAL A 101 -3.14 -5.27 -3.87
C VAL A 101 -3.45 -6.58 -4.58
N VAL A 102 -2.98 -6.71 -5.82
CA VAL A 102 -3.16 -7.92 -6.62
C VAL A 102 -1.79 -8.49 -6.93
N GLY A 103 -1.44 -9.59 -6.27
CA GLY A 103 -0.27 -10.38 -6.66
C GLY A 103 -0.64 -11.27 -7.84
N ALA A 104 0.06 -11.13 -8.97
CA ALA A 104 0.10 -12.16 -9.99
C ALA A 104 0.69 -13.41 -9.33
N MET A 105 -0.18 -14.38 -9.07
CA MET A 105 0.22 -15.72 -8.65
C MET A 105 1.18 -16.23 -9.72
N ALA A 106 2.44 -16.50 -9.37
CA ALA A 106 3.19 -17.48 -10.11
C ALA A 106 2.38 -18.79 -9.99
N GLY A 107 1.63 -19.11 -11.04
CA GLY A 107 1.05 -20.44 -11.20
C GLY A 107 2.20 -21.45 -11.10
N GLY A 108 1.97 -22.52 -10.33
CA GLY A 108 2.97 -23.50 -9.93
C GLY A 108 3.59 -24.33 -11.05
#